data_AF-A0A9E1IGR5-F1
#
_entry.id   AF-A0A9E1IGR5-F1
#
_cell.length_a   1.000
_cell.length_b   1.000
_cell.length_c   1.000
_cell.angle_alpha   90.00
_cell.angle_beta   90.00
_cell.angle_gamma   90.00
#
_symmetry.space_group_name_H-M   'P 1'
#
loop_
_entity.id
_entity.type
_entity.pdbx_description
1 polymer ?
#
loop_
_entity_poly.entity_id
_entity_poly.type
_entity_poly.pdbx_seq_one_letter_code
_entity_poly.pdbx_strand_id
1 'polypeptide(L)'
;GVYVMIEQVDKAYLERNFGSGEGNLYKASFGFDTMWQGPNPELYQDIGAEKKTNEEENDWSDIVELLDILNNTPDDEFPDEIEGILNVDGFLSYLAANAVLSNMDSLVGDSCNFYLYNNPSTGLFELIPWDLNGAFGNHNVSHESGNGLTADEMIALDIEEPVTQGEEHLLIERVLAVDDYMDAYLDKVADLVAGEFSPTQMNASFDDMHGVIEEAVYADKYKEFSDEAFASSLTTDLPDSDDPGRVLGLKPFVADRNAAIADQLDESLER
;
A
#
# COMPACT_ATOMS: atom_id res chain seq x y z
N GLY A 1 5.46 25.84 10.69
CA GLY A 1 4.26 25.04 10.90
C GLY A 1 4.62 23.69 11.45
N VAL A 2 3.65 22.79 11.45
CA VAL A 2 3.87 21.36 11.73
C VAL A 2 4.37 20.67 10.46
N TYR A 3 5.36 19.79 10.60
CA TYR A 3 5.91 18.99 9.52
C TYR A 3 6.19 17.58 10.02
N VAL A 4 6.01 16.59 9.15
CA VAL A 4 6.45 15.21 9.38
C VAL A 4 7.84 15.05 8.78
N MET A 5 8.79 14.60 9.59
CA MET A 5 10.11 14.22 9.10
C MET A 5 10.06 12.74 8.72
N ILE A 6 10.10 12.47 7.42
CA ILE A 6 10.07 11.11 6.88
C ILE A 6 11.50 10.68 6.60
N GLU A 7 11.84 9.46 7.00
CA GLU A 7 13.13 8.88 6.67
C GLU A 7 13.25 8.67 5.16
N GLN A 8 14.38 9.10 4.58
CA GLN A 8 14.67 8.87 3.18
C GLN A 8 15.03 7.39 2.96
N VAL A 9 14.34 6.75 2.02
CA VAL A 9 14.73 5.42 1.53
C VAL A 9 15.89 5.60 0.56
N ASP A 10 17.12 5.47 1.09
CA ASP A 10 18.37 5.59 0.35
C ASP A 10 19.35 4.46 0.73
N LYS A 11 20.59 4.49 0.22
CA LYS A 11 21.60 3.48 0.52
C LYS A 11 21.83 3.26 2.03
N ALA A 12 21.69 4.29 2.87
CA ALA A 12 21.89 4.15 4.31
C ALA A 12 20.70 3.45 4.99
N TYR A 13 19.47 3.74 4.53
CA TYR A 13 18.29 2.98 4.94
C TYR A 13 18.43 1.51 4.54
N LEU A 14 18.84 1.26 3.30
CA LEU A 14 18.98 -0.11 2.76
C LEU A 14 20.04 -0.91 3.51
N GLU A 15 21.22 -0.34 3.75
CA GLU A 15 22.29 -0.97 4.55
C GLU A 15 21.79 -1.35 5.95
N ARG A 16 21.04 -0.47 6.60
CA ARG A 16 20.58 -0.68 7.98
C ARG A 16 19.50 -1.74 8.09
N ASN A 17 18.57 -1.80 7.14
CA ASN A 17 17.39 -2.68 7.22
C ASN A 17 17.58 -4.00 6.45
N PHE A 18 18.37 -4.01 5.38
CA PHE A 18 18.55 -5.17 4.49
C PHE A 18 20.01 -5.66 4.42
N GLY A 19 20.93 -5.00 5.13
CA GLY A 19 22.33 -5.41 5.24
C GLY A 19 23.19 -5.08 4.02
N SER A 20 22.64 -4.39 3.02
CA SER A 20 23.38 -3.87 1.87
C SER A 20 22.67 -2.64 1.31
N GLY A 21 23.45 -1.62 0.94
CA GLY A 21 22.97 -0.45 0.17
C GLY A 21 23.29 -0.51 -1.32
N GLU A 22 23.79 -1.63 -1.83
CA GLU A 22 24.34 -1.74 -3.19
C GLU A 22 23.36 -2.25 -4.24
N GLY A 23 22.20 -2.77 -3.84
CA GLY A 23 21.17 -3.20 -4.77
C GLY A 23 20.50 -2.04 -5.53
N ASN A 24 19.79 -2.37 -6.60
CA ASN A 24 18.96 -1.40 -7.32
C ASN A 24 17.70 -1.08 -6.51
N LEU A 25 17.44 0.20 -6.33
CA LEU A 25 16.24 0.74 -5.70
C LEU A 25 15.44 1.50 -6.75
N TYR A 26 14.17 1.19 -6.87
CA TYR A 26 13.24 1.84 -7.78
C TYR A 26 12.11 2.47 -6.98
N LYS A 27 11.77 3.72 -7.27
CA LYS A 27 10.59 4.37 -6.70
C LYS A 27 9.46 4.34 -7.72
N ALA A 28 8.39 3.62 -7.42
CA ALA A 28 7.19 3.61 -8.24
C ALA A 28 6.47 4.97 -8.14
N SER A 29 6.00 5.43 -9.29
CA SER A 29 5.18 6.61 -9.50
C SER A 29 3.80 6.16 -10.00
N PHE A 30 2.88 7.11 -10.19
CA PHE A 30 1.57 6.82 -10.76
C PHE A 30 1.66 5.96 -12.03
N GLY A 31 0.93 4.84 -12.05
CA GLY A 31 0.86 3.94 -13.20
C GLY A 31 2.11 3.10 -13.42
N PHE A 32 2.69 2.53 -12.36
CA PHE A 32 3.75 1.52 -12.50
C PHE A 32 3.27 0.36 -13.39
N ASP A 33 3.95 0.16 -14.51
CA ASP A 33 3.56 -0.80 -15.54
C ASP A 33 4.23 -2.17 -15.29
N THR A 34 3.41 -3.19 -15.06
CA THR A 34 3.85 -4.58 -14.87
C THR A 34 3.92 -5.37 -16.16
N MET A 35 3.72 -4.75 -17.33
CA MET A 35 3.77 -5.45 -18.62
C MET A 35 5.20 -5.80 -19.04
N TRP A 36 5.42 -7.05 -19.44
CA TRP A 36 6.69 -7.45 -20.01
C TRP A 36 6.85 -6.94 -21.46
N GLN A 37 7.88 -6.13 -21.69
CA GLN A 37 8.13 -5.46 -22.98
C GLN A 37 9.19 -6.16 -23.85
N GLY A 38 9.72 -7.30 -23.40
CA GLY A 38 10.81 -8.01 -24.04
C GLY A 38 12.11 -8.00 -23.22
N PRO A 39 13.16 -8.70 -23.69
CA PRO A 39 14.39 -8.88 -22.91
C PRO A 39 15.34 -7.67 -22.95
N ASN A 40 14.97 -6.55 -23.58
CA ASN A 40 15.85 -5.38 -23.68
C ASN A 40 15.65 -4.47 -22.46
N PRO A 41 16.64 -4.32 -21.54
CA PRO A 41 16.49 -3.49 -20.34
C PRO A 41 16.18 -2.02 -20.64
N GLU A 42 16.58 -1.51 -21.80
CA GLU A 42 16.32 -0.12 -22.17
C GLU A 42 14.83 0.23 -22.26
N LEU A 43 13.96 -0.77 -22.47
CA LEU A 43 12.50 -0.59 -22.57
C LEU A 43 11.85 -0.27 -21.22
N TYR A 44 12.54 -0.54 -20.10
CA TYR A 44 11.96 -0.46 -18.77
C TYR A 44 12.23 0.86 -18.04
N GLN A 45 12.88 1.84 -18.70
CA GLN A 45 13.19 3.14 -18.10
C GLN A 45 11.96 4.03 -17.84
N ASP A 46 10.86 3.77 -18.55
CA ASP A 46 9.65 4.60 -18.53
C ASP A 46 8.40 3.85 -18.01
N ILE A 47 8.58 2.76 -17.25
CA ILE A 47 7.46 1.95 -16.68
C ILE A 47 6.76 2.60 -15.49
N GLY A 48 6.86 3.92 -15.32
CA GLY A 48 6.36 4.58 -14.12
C GLY A 48 7.20 4.31 -12.87
N ALA A 49 8.49 3.96 -13.00
CA ALA A 49 9.43 3.87 -11.89
C ALA A 49 10.70 4.68 -12.15
N GLU A 50 11.25 5.28 -11.08
CA GLU A 50 12.52 6.00 -11.12
C GLU A 50 13.58 5.25 -10.33
N LYS A 51 14.72 4.95 -10.96
CA LYS A 51 15.87 4.35 -10.29
C LYS A 51 16.50 5.36 -9.31
N LYS A 52 16.74 4.95 -8.07
CA LYS A 52 17.20 5.79 -6.93
C LYS A 52 18.58 5.41 -6.40
N THR A 53 19.11 4.28 -6.83
CA THR A 53 20.49 3.86 -6.58
C THR A 53 21.08 3.35 -7.87
N ASN A 54 22.41 3.42 -8.02
CA ASN A 54 23.10 2.97 -9.22
C ASN A 54 22.54 3.66 -10.49
N GLU A 55 22.17 4.94 -10.38
CA GLU A 55 21.52 5.73 -11.44
C GLU A 55 22.39 5.90 -12.69
N GLU A 56 23.71 5.91 -12.53
CA GLU A 56 24.65 5.97 -13.65
C GLU A 56 24.69 4.65 -14.45
N GLU A 57 24.22 3.55 -13.83
CA GLU A 57 24.13 2.23 -14.43
C GLU A 57 22.72 2.02 -14.97
N ASN A 58 22.57 2.06 -16.30
CA ASN A 58 21.30 1.78 -16.97
C ASN A 58 20.97 0.28 -17.03
N ASP A 59 21.18 -0.41 -15.91
CA ASP A 59 20.86 -1.82 -15.74
C ASP A 59 19.48 -1.96 -15.10
N TRP A 60 18.54 -2.52 -15.87
CA TRP A 60 17.17 -2.85 -15.47
C TRP A 60 16.91 -4.35 -15.66
N SER A 61 17.97 -5.16 -15.77
CA SER A 61 17.86 -6.60 -16.03
C SER A 61 17.06 -7.33 -14.94
N ASP A 62 17.11 -6.85 -13.71
CA ASP A 62 16.34 -7.37 -12.59
C ASP A 62 14.83 -7.11 -12.73
N ILE A 63 14.43 -5.92 -13.16
CA ILE A 63 13.04 -5.62 -13.51
C ILE A 63 12.58 -6.45 -14.72
N VAL A 64 13.44 -6.61 -15.73
CA VAL A 64 13.14 -7.47 -16.89
C VAL A 64 12.83 -8.90 -16.44
N GLU A 65 13.64 -9.45 -15.53
CA GLU A 65 13.48 -10.81 -15.00
C GLU A 65 12.19 -10.94 -14.17
N LEU A 66 11.93 -9.99 -13.27
CA LEU A 66 10.69 -9.97 -12.46
C LEU A 66 9.45 -9.95 -13.36
N LEU A 67 9.44 -9.07 -14.37
CA LEU A 67 8.29 -8.94 -15.26
C LEU A 67 8.18 -10.12 -16.23
N ASP A 68 9.28 -10.77 -16.61
CA ASP A 68 9.25 -12.00 -17.42
C ASP A 68 8.58 -13.13 -16.64
N ILE A 69 9.00 -13.35 -15.38
CA ILE A 69 8.38 -14.33 -14.48
C ILE A 69 6.89 -14.04 -14.30
N LEU A 70 6.55 -12.78 -14.04
CA LEU A 70 5.17 -12.38 -13.80
C LEU A 70 4.26 -12.60 -15.02
N ASN A 71 4.74 -12.29 -16.23
CA ASN A 71 3.90 -12.31 -17.44
C ASN A 71 3.93 -13.65 -18.18
N ASN A 72 5.05 -14.38 -18.12
CA ASN A 72 5.30 -15.51 -19.01
C ASN A 72 5.44 -16.87 -18.30
N THR A 73 5.58 -16.92 -16.97
CA THR A 73 5.60 -18.20 -16.25
C THR A 73 4.20 -18.82 -16.21
N PRO A 74 4.04 -20.13 -16.54
CA PRO A 74 2.77 -20.84 -16.37
C PRO A 74 2.30 -20.90 -14.91
N ASP A 75 0.98 -20.92 -14.69
CA ASP A 75 0.40 -20.87 -13.35
C ASP A 75 0.87 -22.01 -12.42
N ASP A 76 1.15 -23.20 -12.96
CA ASP A 76 1.61 -24.36 -12.18
C ASP A 76 3.11 -24.30 -11.81
N GLU A 77 3.89 -23.42 -12.44
CA GLU A 77 5.30 -23.17 -12.14
C GLU A 77 5.48 -21.82 -11.41
N PHE A 78 4.47 -20.96 -11.41
CA PHE A 78 4.55 -19.59 -10.90
C PHE A 78 4.98 -19.48 -9.43
N PRO A 79 4.43 -20.27 -8.47
CA PRO A 79 4.84 -20.17 -7.07
C PRO A 79 6.35 -20.36 -6.87
N ASP A 80 6.94 -21.38 -7.51
CA ASP A 80 8.36 -21.69 -7.39
C ASP A 80 9.24 -20.59 -8.01
N GLU A 81 8.84 -20.04 -9.16
CA GLU A 81 9.60 -18.99 -9.85
C GLU A 81 9.50 -17.63 -9.15
N ILE A 82 8.30 -17.24 -8.66
CA ILE A 82 8.12 -15.94 -8.01
C ILE A 82 8.82 -15.87 -6.65
N GLU A 83 8.86 -16.96 -5.88
CA GLU A 83 9.62 -17.05 -4.63
C GLU A 83 11.14 -16.92 -4.85
N GLY A 84 11.61 -17.21 -6.06
CA GLY A 84 13.01 -17.05 -6.45
C GLY A 84 13.45 -15.60 -6.66
N ILE A 85 12.52 -14.67 -6.86
CA ILE A 85 12.82 -13.27 -7.20
C ILE A 85 12.09 -12.23 -6.34
N LEU A 86 11.02 -12.58 -5.64
CA LEU A 86 10.24 -11.67 -4.79
C LEU A 86 10.17 -12.21 -3.37
N ASN A 87 10.33 -11.33 -2.37
CA ASN A 87 9.96 -11.66 -1.00
C ASN A 87 8.43 -11.70 -0.87
N VAL A 88 7.83 -12.85 -1.19
CA VAL A 88 6.37 -13.05 -1.18
C VAL A 88 5.77 -12.76 0.20
N ASP A 89 6.37 -13.23 1.30
CA ASP A 89 5.86 -12.98 2.65
C ASP A 89 5.80 -11.46 2.99
N GLY A 90 6.85 -10.73 2.61
CA GLY A 90 6.90 -9.27 2.74
C GLY A 90 5.84 -8.58 1.87
N PHE A 91 5.66 -9.05 0.64
CA PHE A 91 4.64 -8.57 -0.28
C PHE A 91 3.21 -8.79 0.24
N LEU A 92 2.88 -9.99 0.73
CA LEU A 92 1.58 -10.29 1.34
C LEU A 92 1.33 -9.43 2.58
N SER A 93 2.37 -9.14 3.37
CA SER A 93 2.28 -8.24 4.53
C SER A 93 1.98 -6.79 4.10
N TYR A 94 2.57 -6.33 3.01
CA TYR A 94 2.27 -5.02 2.42
C TYR A 94 0.82 -4.97 1.89
N LEU A 95 0.34 -6.01 1.21
CA LEU A 95 -1.05 -6.08 0.74
C LEU A 95 -2.03 -6.05 1.91
N ALA A 96 -1.81 -6.88 2.94
CA ALA A 96 -2.68 -6.92 4.11
C ALA A 96 -2.78 -5.56 4.80
N ALA A 97 -1.66 -4.85 4.94
CA ALA A 97 -1.65 -3.50 5.50
C ALA A 97 -2.46 -2.50 4.67
N ASN A 98 -2.28 -2.46 3.34
CA ASN A 98 -3.02 -1.52 2.49
C ASN A 98 -4.51 -1.87 2.36
N ALA A 99 -4.87 -3.15 2.37
CA ALA A 99 -6.25 -3.61 2.38
C ALA A 99 -6.97 -3.20 3.67
N VAL A 100 -6.33 -3.41 4.83
CA VAL A 100 -6.84 -2.99 6.15
C VAL A 100 -6.97 -1.47 6.25
N LEU A 101 -5.99 -0.74 5.73
CA LEU A 101 -5.99 0.73 5.77
C LEU A 101 -6.87 1.38 4.69
N SER A 102 -7.46 0.59 3.78
CA SER A 102 -8.16 1.11 2.60
C SER A 102 -7.31 2.16 1.86
N ASN A 103 -6.03 1.85 1.63
CA ASN A 103 -5.08 2.79 1.04
C ASN A 103 -4.95 2.58 -0.47
N MET A 104 -5.77 3.27 -1.24
CA MET A 104 -5.73 3.19 -2.70
C MET A 104 -4.68 4.11 -3.36
N ASP A 105 -4.01 4.98 -2.58
CA ASP A 105 -2.85 5.78 -3.02
C ASP A 105 -1.57 4.94 -2.96
N SER A 106 -1.63 3.72 -3.51
CA SER A 106 -0.60 2.69 -3.35
C SER A 106 -0.59 1.72 -4.54
N LEU A 107 0.17 0.62 -4.45
CA LEU A 107 0.17 -0.41 -5.49
C LEU A 107 -1.23 -0.99 -5.75
N VAL A 108 -2.08 -1.10 -4.72
CA VAL A 108 -3.41 -1.71 -4.86
C VAL A 108 -4.43 -0.84 -5.60
N GLY A 109 -4.15 0.46 -5.74
CA GLY A 109 -5.02 1.38 -6.49
C GLY A 109 -4.26 2.02 -7.64
N ASP A 110 -3.70 3.21 -7.42
CA ASP A 110 -3.00 4.00 -8.46
C ASP A 110 -1.66 3.39 -8.96
N SER A 111 -1.34 2.15 -8.56
CA SER A 111 -0.09 1.46 -8.90
C SER A 111 1.15 2.32 -8.59
N CYS A 112 1.18 2.93 -7.40
CA CYS A 112 2.17 3.98 -7.05
C CYS A 112 2.61 3.92 -5.58
N ASN A 113 3.49 4.84 -5.17
CA ASN A 113 3.86 5.07 -3.76
C ASN A 113 4.45 3.85 -3.02
N PHE A 114 5.38 3.17 -3.68
CA PHE A 114 6.26 2.19 -3.05
C PHE A 114 7.67 2.27 -3.65
N TYR A 115 8.62 1.63 -2.97
CA TYR A 115 9.89 1.28 -3.56
C TYR A 115 9.97 -0.22 -3.79
N LEU A 116 10.65 -0.61 -4.87
CA LEU A 116 11.16 -1.96 -5.09
C LEU A 116 12.66 -1.95 -4.91
N TYR A 117 13.14 -2.75 -3.96
CA TYR A 117 14.57 -2.91 -3.71
C TYR A 117 15.01 -4.32 -4.10
N ASN A 118 15.87 -4.45 -5.10
CA ASN A 118 16.52 -5.72 -5.40
C ASN A 118 17.64 -5.96 -4.38
N ASN A 119 17.37 -6.78 -3.37
CA ASN A 119 18.25 -7.00 -2.24
C ASN A 119 19.35 -8.02 -2.59
N PRO A 120 20.63 -7.59 -2.72
CA PRO A 120 21.70 -8.48 -3.12
C PRO A 120 22.08 -9.51 -2.04
N SER A 121 21.60 -9.33 -0.81
CA SER A 121 21.82 -10.29 0.29
C SER A 121 20.95 -11.53 0.17
N THR A 122 19.73 -11.38 -0.37
CA THR A 122 18.74 -12.46 -0.52
C THR A 122 18.55 -12.88 -1.97
N GLY A 123 18.83 -11.98 -2.92
CA GLY A 123 18.49 -12.13 -4.33
C GLY A 123 17.03 -11.80 -4.63
N LEU A 124 16.29 -11.23 -3.68
CA LEU A 124 14.85 -10.99 -3.79
C LEU A 124 14.54 -9.49 -3.88
N PHE A 125 13.47 -9.15 -4.59
CA PHE A 125 12.81 -7.86 -4.48
C PHE A 125 12.09 -7.74 -3.14
N GLU A 126 12.33 -6.61 -2.48
CA GLU A 126 11.70 -6.19 -1.25
C GLU A 126 10.82 -4.97 -1.55
N LEU A 127 9.55 -5.02 -1.16
CA LEU A 127 8.63 -3.90 -1.33
C LEU A 127 8.64 -3.03 -0.06
N ILE A 128 8.84 -1.72 -0.23
CA ILE A 128 8.90 -0.74 0.87
C ILE A 128 7.79 0.30 0.66
N PRO A 129 6.84 0.47 1.59
CA PRO A 129 5.76 1.45 1.44
C PRO A 129 6.29 2.89 1.44
N TRP A 130 5.62 3.77 0.70
CA TRP A 130 5.88 5.21 0.68
C TRP A 130 4.55 5.98 0.66
N ASP A 131 4.57 7.26 1.03
CA ASP A 131 3.42 8.18 0.91
C ASP A 131 2.06 7.63 1.39
N LEU A 132 1.99 7.21 2.65
CA LEU A 132 0.75 6.64 3.22
C LEU A 132 -0.27 7.70 3.65
N ASN A 133 -0.26 8.90 3.06
CA ASN A 133 -1.22 9.97 3.37
C ASN A 133 -2.64 9.66 2.88
N GLY A 134 -2.78 8.82 1.85
CA GLY A 134 -4.08 8.36 1.32
C GLY A 134 -4.75 7.25 2.13
N ALA A 135 -4.08 6.76 3.18
CA ALA A 135 -4.59 5.71 4.05
C ALA A 135 -5.83 6.15 4.86
N PHE A 136 -6.42 5.19 5.58
CA PHE A 136 -7.65 5.35 6.36
C PHE A 136 -8.86 5.74 5.50
N GLY A 137 -8.92 5.20 4.27
CA GLY A 137 -10.02 5.44 3.34
C GLY A 137 -10.08 6.86 2.76
N ASN A 138 -9.00 7.64 2.87
CA ASN A 138 -9.00 9.07 2.51
C ASN A 138 -8.36 9.38 1.14
N HIS A 139 -8.06 8.36 0.33
CA HIS A 139 -7.71 8.54 -1.08
C HIS A 139 -8.91 8.31 -1.98
N ASN A 140 -9.14 9.25 -2.90
CA ASN A 140 -10.20 9.14 -3.90
C ASN A 140 -9.58 8.75 -5.24
N VAL A 141 -9.67 7.46 -5.59
CA VAL A 141 -9.22 6.95 -6.89
C VAL A 141 -10.24 7.33 -7.95
N SER A 142 -9.86 8.10 -8.96
CA SER A 142 -10.79 8.43 -10.04
C SER A 142 -10.88 7.27 -11.05
N HIS A 143 -12.00 6.54 -11.08
CA HIS A 143 -12.24 5.58 -12.17
C HIS A 143 -12.46 6.29 -13.51
N GLU A 144 -12.11 5.62 -14.63
CA GLU A 144 -12.36 6.11 -16.00
C GLU A 144 -13.83 6.47 -16.28
N SER A 145 -14.77 5.95 -15.47
CA SER A 145 -16.22 6.23 -15.52
C SER A 145 -16.63 7.55 -14.84
N GLY A 146 -15.69 8.27 -14.22
CA GLY A 146 -15.83 9.67 -13.81
C GLY A 146 -16.23 9.92 -12.36
N ASN A 147 -16.46 8.88 -11.55
CA ASN A 147 -16.58 9.02 -10.09
C ASN A 147 -15.66 8.00 -9.42
N GLY A 148 -14.88 8.43 -8.43
CA GLY A 148 -14.13 7.51 -7.59
C GLY A 148 -14.98 6.84 -6.52
N LEU A 149 -14.34 5.97 -5.74
CA LEU A 149 -15.00 5.25 -4.64
C LEU A 149 -15.55 6.24 -3.61
N THR A 150 -16.76 5.94 -3.15
CA THR A 150 -17.39 6.65 -2.03
C THR A 150 -16.77 6.24 -0.71
N ALA A 151 -16.93 7.06 0.33
CA ALA A 151 -16.46 6.76 1.68
C ALA A 151 -17.01 5.41 2.21
N ASP A 152 -18.27 5.07 1.89
CA ASP A 152 -18.87 3.79 2.29
C ASP A 152 -18.24 2.62 1.52
N GLU A 153 -17.95 2.79 0.23
CA GLU A 153 -17.23 1.78 -0.57
C GLU A 153 -15.79 1.60 -0.08
N MET A 154 -15.10 2.67 0.36
CA MET A 154 -13.76 2.59 0.95
C MET A 154 -13.76 1.79 2.27
N ILE A 155 -14.82 1.90 3.08
CA ILE A 155 -15.00 1.08 4.29
C ILE A 155 -15.27 -0.38 3.91
N ALA A 156 -16.05 -0.61 2.87
CA ALA A 156 -16.55 -1.93 2.47
C ALA A 156 -15.68 -2.65 1.42
N LEU A 157 -14.47 -2.17 1.14
CA LEU A 157 -13.55 -2.79 0.18
C LEU A 157 -13.40 -4.30 0.44
N ASP A 158 -13.43 -5.07 -0.64
CA ASP A 158 -13.25 -6.52 -0.61
C ASP A 158 -11.81 -6.86 -0.18
N ILE A 159 -11.66 -7.73 0.80
CA ILE A 159 -10.35 -8.20 1.24
C ILE A 159 -9.80 -9.30 0.34
N GLU A 160 -10.63 -10.11 -0.32
CA GLU A 160 -10.19 -11.17 -1.24
C GLU A 160 -9.77 -10.60 -2.61
N GLU A 161 -10.35 -9.47 -3.01
CA GLU A 161 -9.96 -8.69 -4.19
C GLU A 161 -9.51 -7.27 -3.80
N PRO A 162 -8.35 -7.11 -3.12
CA PRO A 162 -7.95 -5.85 -2.51
C PRO A 162 -7.34 -4.88 -3.54
N VAL A 163 -8.00 -4.66 -4.68
CA VAL A 163 -7.51 -3.83 -5.79
C VAL A 163 -8.60 -2.93 -6.37
N THR A 164 -8.22 -1.89 -7.11
CA THR A 164 -9.17 -1.09 -7.88
C THR A 164 -9.82 -1.92 -8.99
N GLN A 165 -11.16 -1.95 -8.99
CA GLN A 165 -11.94 -2.70 -9.99
C GLN A 165 -11.79 -2.08 -11.40
N GLY A 166 -11.54 -2.93 -12.39
CA GLY A 166 -11.47 -2.54 -13.81
C GLY A 166 -10.09 -2.11 -14.31
N GLU A 167 -9.08 -2.16 -13.44
CA GLU A 167 -7.66 -2.01 -13.79
C GLU A 167 -6.95 -3.36 -13.63
N GLU A 168 -5.89 -3.58 -14.40
CA GLU A 168 -5.10 -4.81 -14.32
C GLU A 168 -4.03 -4.66 -13.25
N HIS A 169 -4.08 -5.53 -12.24
CA HIS A 169 -3.13 -5.56 -11.12
C HIS A 169 -2.34 -6.86 -11.13
N LEU A 170 -1.70 -7.16 -12.28
CA LEU A 170 -1.16 -8.48 -12.60
C LEU A 170 -0.32 -9.10 -11.47
N LEU A 171 0.53 -8.32 -10.81
CA LEU A 171 1.33 -8.81 -9.69
C LEU A 171 0.47 -9.31 -8.52
N ILE A 172 -0.53 -8.53 -8.12
CA ILE A 172 -1.44 -8.88 -7.02
C ILE A 172 -2.32 -10.06 -7.44
N GLU A 173 -2.93 -9.98 -8.63
CA GLU A 173 -3.84 -11.00 -9.16
C GLU A 173 -3.15 -12.36 -9.27
N ARG A 174 -1.91 -12.41 -9.80
CA ARG A 174 -1.15 -13.65 -9.95
C ARG A 174 -0.72 -14.23 -8.61
N VAL A 175 -0.30 -13.38 -7.66
CA VAL A 175 0.10 -13.83 -6.32
C VAL A 175 -1.11 -14.36 -5.54
N LEU A 176 -2.24 -13.64 -5.53
CA LEU A 176 -3.43 -14.06 -4.79
C LEU A 176 -4.23 -15.18 -5.48
N ALA A 177 -3.95 -15.49 -6.75
CA ALA A 177 -4.49 -16.68 -7.42
C ALA A 177 -3.89 -18.00 -6.90
N VAL A 178 -2.82 -17.95 -6.10
CA VAL A 178 -2.23 -19.12 -5.44
C VAL A 178 -2.88 -19.33 -4.08
N ASP A 179 -3.60 -20.44 -3.90
CA ASP A 179 -4.39 -20.73 -2.69
C ASP A 179 -3.58 -20.53 -1.38
N ASP A 180 -2.36 -21.09 -1.31
CA ASP A 180 -1.50 -20.97 -0.11
C ASP A 180 -1.11 -19.51 0.19
N TYR A 181 -0.98 -18.66 -0.84
CA TYR A 181 -0.66 -17.24 -0.66
C TYR A 181 -1.90 -16.44 -0.25
N MET A 182 -3.08 -16.76 -0.78
CA MET A 182 -4.35 -16.18 -0.34
C MET A 182 -4.59 -16.47 1.14
N ASP A 183 -4.44 -17.74 1.55
CA ASP A 183 -4.58 -18.15 2.96
C ASP A 183 -3.61 -17.38 3.87
N ALA A 184 -2.33 -17.31 3.49
CA ALA A 184 -1.31 -16.58 4.24
C ALA A 184 -1.58 -15.06 4.31
N TYR A 185 -2.16 -14.49 3.25
CA TYR A 185 -2.58 -13.08 3.23
C TYR A 185 -3.79 -12.84 4.13
N LEU A 186 -4.83 -13.68 4.08
CA LEU A 186 -6.01 -13.55 4.94
C LEU A 186 -5.66 -13.75 6.42
N ASP A 187 -4.72 -14.64 6.74
CA ASP A 187 -4.17 -14.78 8.10
C ASP A 187 -3.53 -13.47 8.59
N LYS A 188 -2.75 -12.80 7.73
CA LYS A 188 -2.14 -11.48 8.06
C LYS A 188 -3.20 -10.39 8.24
N VAL A 189 -4.25 -10.39 7.42
CA VAL A 189 -5.40 -9.48 7.58
C VAL A 189 -6.09 -9.72 8.93
N ALA A 190 -6.36 -10.97 9.28
CA ALA A 190 -6.97 -11.35 10.55
C ALA A 190 -6.10 -10.93 11.75
N ASP A 191 -4.79 -11.17 11.68
CA ASP A 191 -3.83 -10.77 12.72
C ASP A 191 -3.83 -9.25 12.93
N LEU A 192 -3.83 -8.44 11.85
CA LEU A 192 -3.89 -6.98 11.94
C LEU A 192 -5.18 -6.49 12.60
N VAL A 193 -6.33 -7.03 12.19
CA VAL A 193 -7.66 -6.66 12.71
C VAL A 193 -7.82 -7.02 14.19
N ALA A 194 -7.28 -8.16 14.61
CA ALA A 194 -7.24 -8.57 16.02
C ALA A 194 -6.16 -7.82 16.84
N GLY A 195 -5.10 -7.37 16.17
CA GLY A 195 -3.94 -6.72 16.74
C GLY A 195 -3.92 -5.21 16.50
N GLU A 196 -2.89 -4.76 15.80
CA GLU A 196 -2.48 -3.36 15.63
C GLU A 196 -3.59 -2.46 15.09
N PHE A 197 -4.42 -2.96 14.18
CA PHE A 197 -5.54 -2.23 13.59
C PHE A 197 -6.84 -2.33 14.43
N SER A 198 -6.83 -3.02 15.57
CA SER A 198 -8.02 -3.04 16.43
C SER A 198 -8.40 -1.62 16.88
N PRO A 199 -9.70 -1.31 17.06
CA PRO A 199 -10.14 0.02 17.49
C PRO A 199 -9.48 0.48 18.79
N THR A 200 -9.14 -0.46 19.69
CA THR A 200 -8.44 -0.12 20.93
C THR A 200 -7.02 0.38 20.67
N GLN A 201 -6.23 -0.31 19.84
CA GLN A 201 -4.83 0.04 19.59
C GLN A 201 -4.70 1.29 18.71
N MET A 202 -5.53 1.42 17.67
CA MET A 202 -5.52 2.58 16.80
C MET A 202 -6.02 3.84 17.49
N ASN A 203 -7.11 3.77 18.27
CA ASN A 203 -7.62 4.95 18.97
C ASN A 203 -6.59 5.51 19.96
N ALA A 204 -5.85 4.64 20.64
CA ALA A 204 -4.75 5.05 21.53
C ALA A 204 -3.63 5.75 20.74
N SER A 205 -3.22 5.17 19.60
CA SER A 205 -2.19 5.77 18.73
C SER A 205 -2.61 7.13 18.18
N PHE A 206 -3.88 7.29 17.79
CA PHE A 206 -4.42 8.57 17.32
C PHE A 206 -4.44 9.62 18.43
N ASP A 207 -4.88 9.26 19.63
CA ASP A 207 -4.92 10.18 20.78
C ASP A 207 -3.50 10.64 21.18
N ASP A 208 -2.54 9.71 21.20
CA ASP A 208 -1.14 10.01 21.48
C ASP A 208 -0.56 10.97 20.43
N MET A 209 -0.73 10.69 19.13
CA MET A 209 -0.20 11.54 18.06
C MET A 209 -0.86 12.91 18.03
N HIS A 210 -2.19 12.98 18.20
CA HIS A 210 -2.93 14.23 18.29
C HIS A 210 -2.42 15.08 19.45
N GLY A 211 -2.23 14.48 20.63
CA GLY A 211 -1.70 15.17 21.81
C GLY A 211 -0.29 15.74 21.61
N VAL A 212 0.55 15.09 20.80
CA VAL A 212 1.90 15.58 20.48
C VAL A 212 1.87 16.82 19.59
N ILE A 213 0.94 16.90 18.63
CA ILE A 213 0.96 17.93 17.58
C ILE A 213 -0.04 19.07 17.81
N GLU A 214 -1.06 18.89 18.67
CA GLU A 214 -2.18 19.82 18.83
C GLU A 214 -1.75 21.28 19.02
N GLU A 215 -0.90 21.57 20.02
CA GLU A 215 -0.45 22.94 20.31
C GLU A 215 0.24 23.57 19.10
N ALA A 216 1.06 22.78 18.40
CA ALA A 216 1.78 23.24 17.21
C ALA A 216 0.86 23.47 16.01
N VAL A 217 -0.19 22.64 15.85
CA VAL A 217 -1.23 22.84 14.83
C VAL A 217 -1.98 24.14 15.12
N TYR A 218 -2.43 24.37 16.36
CA TYR A 218 -3.17 25.60 16.71
C TYR A 218 -2.33 26.87 16.54
N ALA A 219 -1.02 26.79 16.83
CA ALA A 219 -0.09 27.88 16.61
C ALA A 219 0.23 28.15 15.13
N ASP A 220 0.00 27.16 14.24
CA ASP A 220 0.29 27.29 12.83
C ASP A 220 -0.70 28.23 12.13
N LYS A 221 -0.14 29.19 11.38
CA LYS A 221 -0.88 30.17 10.57
C LYS A 221 -1.01 29.76 9.11
N TYR A 222 -0.37 28.66 8.72
CA TYR A 222 -0.33 28.15 7.35
C TYR A 222 -1.00 26.77 7.21
N LYS A 223 -1.69 26.29 8.25
CA LYS A 223 -2.46 25.05 8.18
C LYS A 223 -3.65 25.19 7.23
N GLU A 224 -3.97 24.10 6.53
CA GLU A 224 -5.04 24.04 5.54
C GLU A 224 -6.43 23.95 6.19
N PHE A 225 -6.52 23.24 7.32
CA PHE A 225 -7.76 23.02 8.06
C PHE A 225 -7.84 23.90 9.32
N SER A 226 -9.07 24.14 9.79
CA SER A 226 -9.31 24.89 11.04
C SER A 226 -8.94 24.05 12.28
N ASP A 227 -8.75 24.72 13.41
CA ASP A 227 -8.54 24.05 14.72
C ASP A 227 -9.72 23.11 15.04
N GLU A 228 -10.94 23.53 14.70
CA GLU A 228 -12.15 22.73 14.89
C GLU A 228 -12.16 21.48 14.01
N ALA A 229 -11.82 21.60 12.72
CA ALA A 229 -11.74 20.46 11.81
C ALA A 229 -10.63 19.47 12.20
N PHE A 230 -9.50 19.97 12.69
CA PHE A 230 -8.42 19.12 13.23
C PHE A 230 -8.88 18.34 14.47
N ALA A 231 -9.57 18.99 15.41
CA ALA A 231 -10.06 18.33 16.62
C ALA A 231 -11.19 17.32 16.31
N SER A 232 -12.07 17.63 15.36
CA SER A 232 -13.21 16.77 15.04
C SER A 232 -12.87 15.60 14.13
N SER A 233 -11.82 15.68 13.30
CA SER A 233 -11.41 14.61 12.39
C SER A 233 -11.04 13.30 13.08
N LEU A 234 -10.77 13.31 14.39
CA LEU A 234 -10.60 12.07 15.16
C LEU A 234 -11.91 11.30 15.30
N THR A 235 -13.04 11.97 15.44
CA THR A 235 -14.29 11.35 15.95
C THR A 235 -15.48 11.49 15.03
N THR A 236 -15.39 12.32 14.00
CA THR A 236 -16.49 12.59 13.07
C THR A 236 -15.97 12.73 11.66
N ASP A 237 -16.79 12.30 10.70
CA ASP A 237 -16.54 12.56 9.28
C ASP A 237 -16.64 14.06 8.98
N LEU A 238 -16.01 14.48 7.89
CA LEU A 238 -15.97 15.88 7.46
C LEU A 238 -16.44 16.01 5.99
N PRO A 239 -17.63 16.60 5.74
CA PRO A 239 -18.65 17.01 6.72
C PRO A 239 -19.33 15.82 7.40
N ASP A 240 -19.85 16.03 8.63
CA ASP A 240 -20.66 15.06 9.38
C ASP A 240 -22.03 14.88 8.71
N SER A 241 -22.06 14.02 7.70
CA SER A 241 -23.21 13.76 6.83
C SER A 241 -22.97 12.52 5.97
N ASP A 242 -24.02 12.02 5.32
CA ASP A 242 -23.94 10.91 4.36
C ASP A 242 -23.38 11.35 2.98
N ASP A 243 -22.52 12.37 2.94
CA ASP A 243 -21.88 12.79 1.69
C ASP A 243 -20.96 11.65 1.21
N PRO A 244 -21.13 11.14 -0.03
CA PRO A 244 -20.30 10.07 -0.56
C PRO A 244 -18.81 10.44 -0.64
N GLY A 245 -18.47 11.72 -0.71
CA GLY A 245 -17.08 12.22 -0.75
C GLY A 245 -16.60 12.80 0.59
N ARG A 246 -17.26 12.49 1.70
CA ARG A 246 -16.81 12.93 3.04
C ARG A 246 -15.43 12.37 3.36
N VAL A 247 -14.63 13.16 4.08
CA VAL A 247 -13.38 12.69 4.69
C VAL A 247 -13.74 11.89 5.93
N LEU A 248 -13.24 10.66 6.00
CA LEU A 248 -13.59 9.73 7.07
C LEU A 248 -12.86 10.11 8.37
N GLY A 249 -13.63 10.19 9.46
CA GLY A 249 -13.06 10.37 10.78
C GLY A 249 -12.23 9.15 11.19
N LEU A 250 -11.06 9.37 11.78
CA LEU A 250 -10.10 8.28 12.01
C LEU A 250 -10.64 7.16 12.92
N LYS A 251 -11.27 7.50 14.05
CA LYS A 251 -11.81 6.50 14.97
C LYS A 251 -13.06 5.79 14.43
N PRO A 252 -14.05 6.49 13.84
CA PRO A 252 -15.17 5.85 13.13
C PRO A 252 -14.69 4.90 12.02
N PHE A 253 -13.77 5.36 11.15
CA PHE A 253 -13.23 4.53 10.08
C PHE A 253 -12.64 3.22 10.61
N VAL A 254 -11.76 3.28 11.62
CA VAL A 254 -11.16 2.05 12.15
C VAL A 254 -12.23 1.12 12.73
N ALA A 255 -13.24 1.65 13.43
CA ALA A 255 -14.31 0.82 13.97
C ALA A 255 -15.12 0.13 12.85
N ASP A 256 -15.53 0.88 11.84
CA ASP A 256 -16.40 0.39 10.77
C ASP A 256 -15.63 -0.54 9.81
N ARG A 257 -14.39 -0.19 9.44
CA ARG A 257 -13.53 -1.03 8.61
C ARG A 257 -13.14 -2.32 9.31
N ASN A 258 -12.81 -2.28 10.61
CA ASN A 258 -12.49 -3.48 11.38
C ASN A 258 -13.70 -4.43 11.45
N ALA A 259 -14.91 -3.91 11.65
CA ALA A 259 -16.14 -4.70 11.63
C ALA A 259 -16.41 -5.29 10.24
N ALA A 260 -16.29 -4.48 9.17
CA ALA A 260 -16.50 -4.93 7.80
C ALA A 260 -15.53 -6.06 7.40
N ILE A 261 -14.26 -5.97 7.79
CA ILE A 261 -13.27 -7.03 7.52
C ILE A 261 -13.58 -8.29 8.33
N ALA A 262 -14.00 -8.16 9.60
CA ALA A 262 -14.37 -9.31 10.41
C ALA A 262 -15.56 -10.08 9.82
N ASP A 263 -16.57 -9.38 9.32
CA ASP A 263 -17.71 -9.99 8.63
C ASP A 263 -17.25 -10.73 7.35
N GLN A 264 -16.35 -10.14 6.56
CA GLN A 264 -15.80 -10.78 5.36
C GLN A 264 -14.98 -12.04 5.69
N LEU A 265 -14.11 -11.99 6.71
CA LEU A 265 -13.34 -13.15 7.15
C LEU A 265 -14.24 -14.31 7.61
N ASP A 266 -15.33 -14.01 8.32
CA ASP A 266 -16.32 -15.02 8.72
C ASP A 266 -17.01 -15.65 7.49
N GLU A 267 -17.34 -14.86 6.47
CA GLU A 267 -17.90 -15.36 5.21
C GLU A 267 -16.93 -16.24 4.41
N SER A 268 -15.63 -15.89 4.38
CA SER A 268 -14.60 -16.68 3.71
C SER A 268 -14.44 -18.06 4.34
N LEU A 269 -14.53 -18.17 5.67
CA LEU A 269 -14.44 -19.43 6.41
C LEU A 269 -15.62 -20.39 6.15
N GLU A 270 -16.74 -19.88 5.63
CA GLU A 270 -17.94 -20.68 5.32
C GLU A 270 -17.94 -21.28 3.90
N ARG A 271 -17.02 -20.88 3.02
CA ARG A 271 -16.93 -21.33 1.61
C ARG A 271 -16.11 -22.62 1.46
#